data_AF-A0A1F4Q3Q8-F1
#
_entry.id   AF-A0A1F4Q3Q8-F1
#
_cell.length_a   1.000
_cell.length_b   1.000
_cell.length_c   1.000
_cell.angle_alpha   90.00
_cell.angle_beta   90.00
_cell.angle_gamma   90.00
#
_symmetry.space_group_name_H-M   'P 1'
#
loop_
_entity.id
_entity.type
_entity.pdbx_description
1 polymer ?
#
loop_
_entity_poly.entity_id
_entity_poly.type
_entity_poly.pdbx_seq_one_letter_code
_entity_poly.pdbx_strand_id
1 'polypeptide(L)'
;MKVERHYEDFQKPKKIEQGGRLKLSGAFLLDHEEELVNLIKHEGRLAEQKNPLHKVSKIEKVNGGIEAEVTDHNLAMHIGKALSHAYKGEHKYKFREGEKYVEVDWRRD
;
A
#
# COMPACT_ATOMS: atom_id res chain seq x y z
N MET A 1 -50.66 20.63 -14.57
CA MET A 1 -49.22 20.90 -14.39
C MET A 1 -48.60 19.73 -13.62
N LYS A 2 -47.82 18.87 -14.29
CA LYS A 2 -46.96 17.88 -13.62
C LYS A 2 -45.53 18.37 -13.81
N VAL A 3 -44.80 18.55 -12.70
CA VAL A 3 -43.40 18.94 -12.72
C VAL A 3 -42.59 17.66 -12.95
N GLU A 4 -42.04 17.51 -14.14
CA GLU A 4 -41.00 16.52 -14.45
C GLU A 4 -39.71 17.01 -13.80
N ARG A 5 -39.26 16.32 -12.75
CA ARG A 5 -37.93 16.56 -12.18
C ARG A 5 -36.93 15.75 -12.99
N HIS A 6 -36.26 16.41 -13.93
CA HIS A 6 -35.01 15.94 -14.51
C HIS A 6 -33.98 15.82 -13.39
N TYR A 7 -33.54 14.59 -13.09
CA TYR A 7 -32.35 14.34 -12.28
C TYR A 7 -31.17 14.16 -13.24
N GLU A 8 -30.63 15.27 -13.74
CA GLU A 8 -29.30 15.29 -14.37
C GLU A 8 -28.29 15.79 -13.32
N ASP A 9 -27.08 15.23 -13.35
CA ASP A 9 -25.89 15.61 -12.56
C ASP A 9 -25.61 14.91 -11.23
N PHE A 10 -25.98 13.63 -11.07
CA PHE A 10 -25.15 12.76 -10.22
C PHE A 10 -23.89 12.36 -10.99
N GLN A 11 -22.80 13.13 -10.82
CA GLN A 11 -21.47 12.56 -11.01
C GLN A 11 -21.39 11.31 -10.13
N LYS A 12 -21.34 10.12 -10.74
CA LYS A 12 -21.07 8.87 -10.01
C LYS A 12 -19.84 9.13 -9.13
N PRO A 13 -19.86 8.77 -7.82
CA PRO A 13 -18.73 9.03 -6.95
C PRO A 13 -17.48 8.45 -7.62
N LYS A 14 -16.48 9.33 -7.80
CA LYS A 14 -15.14 8.99 -8.29
C LYS A 14 -14.74 7.72 -7.54
N LYS A 15 -14.54 6.62 -8.25
CA LYS A 15 -14.24 5.29 -7.69
C LYS A 15 -13.11 5.49 -6.68
N ILE A 16 -13.40 5.39 -5.38
CA ILE A 16 -12.41 5.58 -4.32
C ILE A 16 -11.32 4.54 -4.62
N GLU A 17 -10.15 4.99 -5.08
CA GLU A 17 -9.00 4.12 -5.25
C GLU A 17 -8.66 3.59 -3.85
N GLN A 18 -8.78 2.27 -3.69
CA GLN A 18 -8.40 1.58 -2.47
C GLN A 18 -7.07 0.89 -2.71
N GLY A 19 -6.17 0.93 -1.72
CA GLY A 19 -4.93 0.18 -1.79
C GLY A 19 -3.77 0.92 -1.16
N GLY A 20 -2.57 0.57 -1.59
CA GLY A 20 -1.39 1.31 -1.20
C GLY A 20 -0.17 0.89 -1.97
N ARG A 21 0.87 1.71 -1.84
CA ARG A 21 2.19 1.44 -2.38
C ARG A 21 3.22 1.54 -1.28
N LEU A 22 4.18 0.63 -1.27
CA LEU A 22 5.35 0.69 -0.41
C LEU A 22 6.58 0.95 -1.26
N LYS A 23 7.46 1.81 -0.78
CA LYS A 23 8.78 2.09 -1.37
C LYS A 23 9.83 1.92 -0.28
N LEU A 24 10.71 0.94 -0.45
CA LEU A 24 11.82 0.66 0.45
C LEU A 24 13.11 1.14 -0.21
N SER A 25 13.95 1.83 0.56
CA SER A 25 15.21 2.41 0.09
C SER A 25 16.28 2.46 1.18
N GLY A 26 17.52 2.70 0.77
CA GLY A 26 18.68 2.89 1.65
C GLY A 26 19.68 1.73 1.58
N ALA A 27 20.87 1.95 2.14
CA ALA A 27 22.01 1.03 2.02
C ALA A 27 21.74 -0.36 2.62
N PHE A 28 20.83 -0.46 3.60
CA PHE A 28 20.45 -1.72 4.24
C PHE A 28 19.88 -2.76 3.26
N LEU A 29 19.27 -2.31 2.17
CA LEU A 29 18.70 -3.22 1.16
C LEU A 29 19.77 -4.04 0.46
N LEU A 30 21.03 -3.57 0.39
CA LEU A 30 22.11 -4.27 -0.31
C LEU A 30 22.36 -5.67 0.23
N ASP A 31 22.22 -5.85 1.55
CA ASP A 31 22.47 -7.12 2.23
C ASP A 31 21.18 -7.84 2.67
N HIS A 32 20.03 -7.13 2.74
CA HIS A 32 18.79 -7.65 3.32
C HIS A 32 17.59 -7.66 2.36
N GLU A 33 17.80 -7.48 1.06
CA GLU A 33 16.73 -7.40 0.05
C GLU A 33 15.75 -8.58 0.12
N GLU A 34 16.27 -9.80 0.16
CA GLU A 34 15.45 -11.02 0.15
C GLU A 34 14.59 -11.13 1.41
N GLU A 35 15.14 -10.77 2.56
CA GLU A 35 14.42 -10.78 3.83
C GLU A 35 13.26 -9.79 3.82
N LEU A 36 13.49 -8.58 3.31
CA LEU A 36 12.46 -7.54 3.20
C LEU A 36 11.33 -7.98 2.26
N VAL A 37 11.67 -8.56 1.10
CA VAL A 37 10.68 -9.12 0.16
C VAL A 37 9.89 -10.26 0.82
N ASN A 38 10.57 -11.12 1.58
CA ASN A 38 9.92 -12.24 2.27
C ASN A 38 8.96 -11.77 3.35
N LEU A 39 9.30 -10.72 4.10
CA LEU A 39 8.39 -10.08 5.07
C LEU A 39 7.15 -9.54 4.37
N ILE A 40 7.32 -8.75 3.28
CA ILE A 40 6.19 -8.20 2.51
C ILE A 40 5.26 -9.32 2.04
N LYS A 41 5.81 -10.39 1.46
CA LYS A 41 5.03 -11.56 1.01
C LYS A 41 4.34 -12.28 2.15
N HIS A 42 5.01 -12.43 3.31
CA HIS A 42 4.44 -13.10 4.47
C HIS A 42 3.21 -12.34 5.00
N GLU A 43 3.35 -11.04 5.24
CA GLU A 43 2.23 -10.19 5.68
C GLU A 43 1.10 -10.17 4.65
N GLY A 44 1.44 -10.13 3.35
CA GLY A 44 0.46 -10.25 2.27
C GLY A 44 -0.36 -11.54 2.34
N ARG A 45 0.30 -12.69 2.53
CA ARG A 45 -0.39 -13.99 2.68
C ARG A 45 -1.27 -14.04 3.93
N LEU A 46 -0.82 -13.48 5.06
CA LEU A 46 -1.62 -13.43 6.29
C LEU A 46 -2.87 -12.57 6.13
N ALA A 47 -2.78 -11.47 5.38
CA ALA A 47 -3.92 -10.63 5.06
C ALA A 47 -4.90 -11.35 4.13
N GLU A 48 -4.38 -12.00 3.08
CA GLU A 48 -5.19 -12.72 2.09
C GLU A 48 -5.96 -13.91 2.70
N GLN A 49 -5.37 -14.60 3.67
CA GLN A 49 -6.03 -15.65 4.45
C GLN A 49 -7.26 -15.13 5.24
N LYS A 50 -7.21 -13.88 5.72
CA LYS A 50 -8.31 -13.26 6.46
C LYS A 50 -9.36 -12.68 5.52
N ASN A 51 -8.93 -12.07 4.42
CA ASN A 51 -9.79 -11.55 3.38
C ASN A 51 -9.10 -11.72 2.01
N PRO A 52 -9.62 -12.57 1.10
CA PRO A 52 -9.02 -12.80 -0.22
C PRO A 52 -8.87 -11.53 -1.09
N LEU A 53 -9.58 -10.46 -0.76
CA LEU A 53 -9.45 -9.17 -1.44
C LEU A 53 -8.24 -8.36 -0.98
N HIS A 54 -7.66 -8.66 0.18
CA HIS A 54 -6.52 -7.93 0.76
C HIS A 54 -5.22 -8.68 0.47
N LYS A 55 -4.50 -8.26 -0.57
CA LYS A 55 -3.29 -8.96 -1.04
C LYS A 55 -2.24 -8.00 -1.57
N VAL A 56 -1.01 -8.50 -1.61
CA VAL A 56 0.08 -7.87 -2.35
C VAL A 56 -0.10 -8.23 -3.83
N SER A 57 -0.40 -7.23 -4.66
CA SER A 57 -0.63 -7.43 -6.09
C SER A 57 0.67 -7.48 -6.89
N LYS A 58 1.70 -6.77 -6.41
CA LYS A 58 2.96 -6.60 -7.14
C LYS A 58 4.12 -6.34 -6.18
N ILE A 59 5.29 -6.89 -6.51
CA ILE A 59 6.57 -6.52 -5.89
C ILE A 59 7.60 -6.42 -7.01
N GLU A 60 8.31 -5.31 -7.08
CA GLU A 60 9.37 -5.05 -8.07
C GLU A 60 10.62 -4.48 -7.41
N LYS A 61 11.76 -4.76 -8.02
CA LYS A 61 13.04 -4.15 -7.65
C LYS A 61 13.29 -3.02 -8.62
N VAL A 62 13.41 -1.79 -8.12
CA VAL A 62 13.51 -0.58 -8.94
C VAL A 62 14.62 0.31 -8.38
N ASN A 63 15.64 0.62 -9.18
CA ASN A 63 16.74 1.53 -8.84
C ASN A 63 17.45 1.19 -7.51
N GLY A 64 17.65 -0.10 -7.21
CA GLY A 64 18.26 -0.55 -5.95
C GLY A 64 17.33 -0.46 -4.72
N GLY A 65 16.05 -0.16 -4.95
CA GLY A 65 14.98 -0.21 -3.96
C GLY A 65 13.97 -1.32 -4.25
N ILE A 66 13.01 -1.50 -3.35
CA ILE A 66 11.87 -2.40 -3.53
C ILE A 66 10.60 -1.56 -3.57
N GLU A 67 9.78 -1.74 -4.60
CA GLU A 67 8.41 -1.22 -4.65
C GLU A 67 7.40 -2.36 -4.53
N ALA A 68 6.34 -2.17 -3.74
CA ALA A 68 5.24 -3.12 -3.65
C ALA A 68 3.90 -2.42 -3.76
N GLU A 69 2.93 -3.06 -4.41
CA GLU A 69 1.54 -2.60 -4.47
C GLU A 69 0.63 -3.57 -3.73
N VAL A 70 -0.34 -3.02 -3.01
CA VAL A 70 -1.33 -3.77 -2.25
C VAL A 70 -2.73 -3.25 -2.53
N THR A 71 -3.72 -4.12 -2.35
CA THR A 71 -5.15 -3.80 -2.61
C THR A 71 -5.88 -3.17 -1.43
N ASP A 72 -5.24 -3.07 -0.26
CA ASP A 72 -5.79 -2.41 0.93
C ASP A 72 -4.77 -1.49 1.61
N HIS A 73 -5.19 -0.27 1.97
CA HIS A 73 -4.33 0.71 2.63
C HIS A 73 -3.89 0.28 4.04
N ASN A 74 -4.74 -0.43 4.79
CA ASN A 74 -4.35 -0.90 6.12
C ASN A 74 -3.25 -1.96 6.01
N LEU A 75 -3.29 -2.82 4.98
CA LEU A 75 -2.20 -3.74 4.67
C LEU A 75 -0.89 -3.00 4.39
N ALA A 76 -0.91 -1.91 3.61
CA ALA A 76 0.29 -1.12 3.36
C ALA A 76 0.87 -0.52 4.66
N MET A 77 0.01 0.06 5.50
CA MET A 77 0.41 0.61 6.81
C MET A 77 0.98 -0.47 7.73
N HIS A 78 0.32 -1.63 7.77
CA HIS A 78 0.74 -2.77 8.59
C HIS A 78 2.12 -3.28 8.17
N ILE A 79 2.37 -3.46 6.88
CA ILE A 79 3.69 -3.87 6.36
C ILE A 79 4.74 -2.81 6.71
N GLY A 80 4.45 -1.52 6.54
CA GLY A 80 5.37 -0.43 6.93
C GLY A 80 5.78 -0.50 8.40
N LYS A 81 4.81 -0.75 9.29
CA LYS A 81 5.06 -0.94 10.72
C LYS A 81 5.87 -2.21 11.01
N ALA A 82 5.56 -3.32 10.35
CA ALA A 82 6.28 -4.59 10.50
C ALA A 82 7.75 -4.44 10.11
N LEU A 83 8.05 -3.75 8.99
CA LEU A 83 9.40 -3.42 8.56
C LEU A 83 10.16 -2.60 9.62
N SER A 84 9.56 -1.53 10.15
CA SER A 84 10.18 -0.73 11.21
C SER A 84 10.39 -1.51 12.51
N HIS A 85 9.47 -2.40 12.88
CA HIS A 85 9.63 -3.23 14.07
C HIS A 85 10.79 -4.22 13.95
N ALA A 86 10.87 -4.93 12.82
CA ALA A 86 11.87 -5.96 12.55
C ALA A 86 13.25 -5.36 12.27
N TYR A 87 13.34 -4.28 11.48
CA TYR A 87 14.59 -3.80 10.90
C TYR A 87 14.96 -2.35 11.28
N LYS A 88 14.19 -1.71 12.18
CA LYS A 88 14.49 -0.37 12.75
C LYS A 88 14.62 0.77 11.74
N GLY A 89 14.05 0.64 10.54
CA GLY A 89 13.98 1.73 9.57
C GLY A 89 12.88 2.75 9.88
N GLU A 90 13.03 3.94 9.32
CA GLU A 90 12.04 5.02 9.40
C GLU A 90 10.95 4.82 8.35
N HIS A 91 9.70 5.15 8.68
CA HIS A 91 8.61 5.16 7.70
C HIS A 91 7.87 6.49 7.69
N LYS A 92 7.36 6.87 6.51
CA LYS A 92 6.47 8.00 6.29
C LYS A 92 5.23 7.55 5.55
N TYR A 93 4.06 7.99 6.01
CA TYR A 93 2.78 7.74 5.36
C TYR A 93 2.33 8.99 4.60
N LYS A 94 1.94 8.83 3.34
CA LYS A 94 1.30 9.85 2.51
C LYS A 94 -0.09 9.37 2.14
N PHE A 95 -1.10 10.04 2.67
CA PHE A 95 -2.50 9.76 2.36
C PHE A 95 -2.98 10.65 1.21
N ARG A 96 -3.80 10.08 0.34
CA ARG A 96 -4.51 10.87 -0.68
C ARG A 96 -5.85 11.33 -0.13
N GLU A 97 -6.16 12.60 -0.30
CA GLU A 97 -7.40 13.18 0.21
C GLU A 97 -8.62 12.55 -0.49
N GLY A 98 -9.61 12.11 0.29
CA GLY A 98 -10.83 11.48 -0.22
C GLY A 98 -10.66 10.04 -0.74
N GLU A 99 -9.47 9.45 -0.63
CA GLU A 99 -9.16 8.10 -1.12
C GLU A 99 -8.74 7.16 0.02
N LYS A 100 -9.04 5.86 -0.11
CA LYS A 100 -8.54 4.83 0.81
C LYS A 100 -7.20 4.28 0.29
N TYR A 101 -6.30 5.21 -0.01
CA TYR A 101 -4.99 4.92 -0.59
C TYR A 101 -3.88 5.55 0.25
N VAL A 102 -2.79 4.80 0.45
CA VAL A 102 -1.62 5.28 1.19
C VAL A 102 -0.33 4.90 0.47
N GLU A 103 0.60 5.85 0.38
CA GLU A 103 1.99 5.58 0.02
C GLU A 103 2.84 5.52 1.28
N VAL A 104 3.62 4.45 1.41
CA VAL A 104 4.50 4.17 2.54
C VAL A 104 5.93 4.23 2.04
N ASP A 105 6.67 5.25 2.46
CA ASP A 105 8.10 5.33 2.22
C ASP A 105 8.81 4.77 3.45
N TRP A 106 9.53 3.65 3.31
CA TRP A 106 10.37 3.07 4.35
C TRP A 106 11.85 3.20 3.96
N ARG A 107 12.70 3.61 4.90
CA ARG A 107 14.13 3.79 4.65
C ARG A 107 15.00 3.30 5.79
N ARG A 108 16.10 2.64 5.43
CA ARG A 108 17.19 2.30 6.35
C ARG A 108 18.55 2.37 5.65
N ASP A 109 19.44 3.18 6.21
CA ASP A 109 20.86 3.24 5.87
C ASP A 109 21.72 2.56 6.94
#